data_AF-A0ABD6T0P5-F1
#
_entry.id   AF-A0ABD6T0P5-F1
#
_cell.length_a   1.000
_cell.length_b   1.000
_cell.length_c   1.000
_cell.angle_alpha   90.00
_cell.angle_beta   90.00
_cell.angle_gamma   90.00
#
_symmetry.space_group_name_H-M   'P 1'
#
loop_
_entity.id
_entity.type
_entity.pdbx_description
1 polymer ?
#
loop_
_entity_poly.entity_id
_entity_poly.type
_entity_poly.pdbx_seq_one_letter_code
_entity_poly.pdbx_strand_id
1 'polypeptide(L)'
;MPLNTAGLNALPRELGSHGSAVNNTIRQLSGAIGTAVVITVYTIQTTSHASVLSMENGTITAIQLEKLASIWGSNDAYTFMLVLSIVALIFA
;
A
#
# COMPACT_ATOMS: atom_id res chain seq x y z
N MET A 1 29.18 -6.70 -8.51
CA MET A 1 28.39 -6.11 -9.62
C MET A 1 26.91 -6.18 -9.24
N PRO A 2 26.13 -5.09 -9.32
CA PRO A 2 24.70 -5.11 -9.00
C PRO A 2 23.96 -6.15 -9.85
N LEU A 3 23.04 -6.91 -9.24
CA LEU A 3 22.25 -7.94 -9.92
C LEU A 3 21.55 -7.39 -11.18
N ASN A 4 21.05 -6.15 -11.08
CA ASN A 4 20.37 -5.49 -12.18
C ASN A 4 21.29 -5.19 -13.38
N THR A 5 22.56 -4.84 -13.12
CA THR A 5 23.56 -4.64 -14.19
C THR A 5 24.01 -5.95 -14.82
N ALA A 6 24.10 -7.04 -14.05
CA ALA A 6 24.40 -8.36 -14.60
C ALA A 6 23.26 -8.87 -15.50
N GLY A 7 22.00 -8.62 -15.11
CA GLY A 7 20.82 -8.97 -15.90
C GLY A 7 20.73 -8.21 -17.23
N LEU A 8 21.00 -6.90 -17.24
CA LEU A 8 21.03 -6.11 -18.48
C LEU A 8 22.21 -6.44 -19.38
N ASN A 9 23.38 -6.77 -18.80
CA ASN A 9 24.56 -7.19 -19.57
C ASN A 9 24.42 -8.58 -20.20
N ALA A 10 23.45 -9.39 -19.75
CA ALA A 10 23.12 -10.68 -20.36
C ALA A 10 22.17 -10.55 -21.57
N LEU A 11 21.59 -9.37 -21.83
CA LEU A 11 20.73 -9.14 -22.99
C LEU A 11 21.55 -8.76 -24.25
N PRO A 12 21.11 -9.17 -25.45
CA PRO A 12 21.65 -8.66 -26.71
C PRO A 12 21.63 -7.13 -26.77
N ARG A 13 22.67 -6.50 -27.32
CA ARG A 13 22.84 -5.02 -27.34
C ARG A 13 21.63 -4.25 -27.90
N GLU A 14 20.89 -4.88 -28.81
CA GLU A 14 19.68 -4.32 -29.44
C GLU A 14 18.51 -4.18 -28.45
N LEU A 15 18.45 -5.05 -27.43
CA LEU A 15 17.37 -5.12 -26.44
C LEU A 15 17.67 -4.38 -25.14
N GLY A 16 18.86 -3.77 -25.00
CA GLY A 16 19.26 -3.06 -23.78
C GLY A 16 18.32 -1.89 -23.43
N SER A 17 17.82 -1.16 -24.44
CA SER A 17 16.84 -0.08 -24.25
C SER A 17 15.50 -0.59 -23.74
N HIS A 18 15.05 -1.75 -24.23
CA HIS A 18 13.81 -2.39 -23.80
C HIS A 18 13.93 -2.97 -22.39
N GLY A 19 15.05 -3.62 -22.07
CA GLY A 19 15.33 -4.13 -20.73
C GLY A 19 15.37 -3.01 -19.68
N SER A 20 15.98 -1.87 -20.02
CA SER A 20 15.99 -0.69 -19.13
C SER A 20 14.58 -0.10 -18.94
N ALA A 21 13.77 -0.04 -20.00
CA ALA A 21 12.38 0.40 -19.91
C ALA A 21 11.53 -0.51 -19.00
N VAL A 22 11.66 -1.83 -19.14
CA VAL A 22 10.97 -2.82 -18.26
C VAL A 22 11.40 -2.64 -16.81
N ASN A 23 12.69 -2.47 -16.54
CA ASN A 23 13.19 -2.20 -15.19
C ASN A 23 12.61 -0.91 -14.58
N ASN A 24 12.39 0.11 -15.42
CA ASN A 24 11.72 1.33 -14.98
C ASN A 24 10.24 1.07 -14.61
N THR A 25 9.53 0.31 -15.44
CA THR A 25 8.13 -0.07 -15.17
C THR A 25 8.00 -0.92 -13.92
N ILE A 26 8.89 -1.90 -13.71
CA ILE A 26 8.90 -2.74 -12.51
C ILE A 26 9.11 -1.89 -11.26
N ARG A 27 10.01 -0.91 -11.30
CA ARG A 27 10.24 0.00 -10.17
C ARG A 27 9.02 0.86 -9.87
N GLN A 28 8.36 1.40 -10.90
CA GLN A 28 7.13 2.17 -10.74
C GLN A 28 5.99 1.31 -10.18
N LEU A 29 5.82 0.10 -10.70
CA LEU A 29 4.83 -0.86 -10.23
C LEU A 29 5.08 -1.25 -8.77
N SER A 30 6.33 -1.51 -8.40
CA SER A 30 6.71 -1.84 -7.01
C SER A 30 6.35 -0.72 -6.03
N GLY A 31 6.57 0.55 -6.42
CA GLY A 31 6.15 1.71 -5.64
C GLY A 31 4.63 1.83 -5.51
N ALA A 32 3.89 1.61 -6.60
CA ALA A 32 2.43 1.67 -6.61
C ALA A 32 1.77 0.56 -5.77
N ILE A 33 2.36 -0.65 -5.75
CA ILE A 33 1.86 -1.75 -4.92
C ILE A 33 1.96 -1.38 -3.44
N GLY A 34 3.05 -0.73 -3.01
CA GLY A 34 3.23 -0.32 -1.62
C GLY A 34 2.11 0.59 -1.10
N THR A 35 1.69 1.58 -1.89
CA THR A 35 0.60 2.49 -1.50
C THR A 35 -0.78 1.84 -1.60
N ALA A 36 -0.99 0.97 -2.60
CA ALA A 36 -2.26 0.26 -2.79
C ALA A 36 -2.61 -0.64 -1.59
N VAL A 37 -1.62 -1.32 -1.00
CA VAL A 37 -1.83 -2.16 0.18
C VAL A 37 -2.32 -1.33 1.37
N VAL A 38 -1.72 -0.16 1.60
CA VAL A 38 -2.13 0.74 2.69
C VAL A 38 -3.57 1.20 2.51
N ILE A 39 -3.94 1.65 1.31
CA ILE A 39 -5.30 2.10 1.02
C ILE A 39 -6.29 0.97 1.22
N THR A 40 -5.93 -0.25 0.80
CA THR A 40 -6.78 -1.43 0.96
C THR A 40 -7.06 -1.72 2.44
N VAL A 41 -6.03 -1.69 3.30
CA VAL A 41 -6.19 -1.86 4.75
C VAL A 41 -7.07 -0.75 5.33
N TYR A 42 -6.81 0.52 4.97
CA TYR A 42 -7.65 1.64 5.40
C TYR A 42 -9.12 1.43 5.04
N THR A 43 -9.42 1.04 3.80
CA THR A 43 -10.80 0.80 3.34
C THR A 43 -11.45 -0.34 4.11
N ILE A 44 -10.77 -1.46 4.28
CA ILE A 44 -11.31 -2.62 5.02
C ILE A 44 -11.64 -2.23 6.47
N GLN A 45 -10.71 -1.56 7.16
CA GLN A 45 -10.91 -1.13 8.55
C GLN A 45 -12.03 -0.09 8.66
N THR A 46 -12.05 0.89 7.78
CA THR A 46 -13.10 1.93 7.75
C THR A 46 -14.48 1.30 7.55
N THR A 47 -14.63 0.36 6.61
CA THR A 47 -15.90 -0.35 6.38
C THR A 47 -16.28 -1.22 7.58
N SER A 48 -15.32 -1.90 8.21
CA SER A 48 -15.56 -2.71 9.40
C SER A 48 -16.05 -1.85 10.57
N HIS A 49 -15.36 -0.75 10.90
CA HIS A 49 -15.75 0.18 11.94
C HIS A 49 -17.10 0.85 11.66
N ALA A 50 -17.38 1.21 10.40
CA ALA A 50 -18.69 1.73 10.00
C ALA A 50 -19.80 0.70 10.26
N SER A 51 -19.58 -0.59 9.98
CA SER A 51 -20.56 -1.64 10.26
C SER A 51 -20.85 -1.77 11.75
N VAL A 52 -19.81 -1.81 12.59
CA VAL A 52 -19.96 -1.96 14.05
C VAL A 52 -20.69 -0.77 14.66
N LEU A 53 -20.28 0.46 14.30
CA LEU A 53 -20.89 1.69 14.79
C LEU A 53 -22.36 1.83 14.38
N SER A 54 -22.73 1.34 13.20
CA SER A 54 -24.13 1.31 12.72
C SER A 54 -25.00 0.34 13.51
N MET A 55 -24.41 -0.74 14.02
CA MET A 55 -25.12 -1.76 14.82
C MET A 55 -25.28 -1.33 16.29
N GLU A 56 -24.29 -0.64 16.86
CA GLU A 56 -24.33 -0.20 18.26
C GLU A 56 -25.19 1.06 18.47
N ASN A 57 -25.13 2.03 17.56
CA ASN A 57 -25.90 3.26 17.69
C ASN A 57 -26.92 3.35 16.54
N GLY A 58 -28.14 2.85 16.76
CA GLY A 58 -29.24 2.95 15.79
C GLY A 58 -29.69 4.37 15.40
N THR A 59 -29.07 5.42 15.96
CA THR A 59 -29.44 6.84 15.80
C THR A 59 -28.29 7.73 15.30
N ILE A 60 -27.18 7.19 14.79
CA ILE A 60 -26.13 8.05 14.19
C ILE A 60 -26.54 8.47 12.77
N THR A 61 -26.36 9.74 12.43
CA THR A 61 -26.53 10.24 11.06
C THR A 61 -25.42 9.67 10.16
N ALA A 62 -25.69 9.39 8.88
CA ALA A 62 -24.70 8.87 7.91
C ALA A 62 -23.39 9.68 7.87
N ILE A 63 -23.48 11.02 7.99
CA ILE A 63 -22.32 11.93 8.03
C ILE A 63 -21.46 11.71 9.28
N GLN A 64 -22.09 11.45 10.43
CA GLN A 64 -21.38 11.22 11.69
C GLN A 64 -20.73 9.84 11.72
N LEU A 65 -21.41 8.84 11.15
CA LEU A 65 -20.88 7.49 10.97
C LEU A 65 -19.62 7.51 10.12
N GLU A 66 -19.65 8.19 8.97
CA GLU A 66 -18.50 8.33 8.08
C GLU A 66 -17.32 9.00 8.77
N LYS A 67 -17.56 10.08 9.53
CA LYS A 67 -16.52 10.76 10.31
C LYS A 67 -15.88 9.84 11.34
N LEU A 68 -16.69 9.15 12.15
CA LEU A 68 -16.20 8.26 13.19
C LEU A 68 -15.44 7.07 12.60
N ALA A 69 -16.01 6.40 11.61
CA ALA A 69 -15.40 5.27 10.93
C ALA A 69 -14.07 5.64 10.26
N SER A 70 -13.98 6.83 9.64
CA SER A 70 -12.75 7.31 9.00
C SER A 70 -11.64 7.63 10.00
N ILE A 71 -11.98 8.10 11.20
CA ILE A 71 -11.01 8.33 12.29
C ILE A 71 -10.41 7.00 12.75
N TRP A 72 -11.26 6.01 13.05
CA TRP A 72 -10.81 4.69 13.48
C TRP A 72 -10.04 3.95 12.38
N GLY A 73 -10.54 3.99 11.14
CA GLY A 73 -9.85 3.42 9.98
C GLY A 73 -8.48 4.06 9.72
N SER A 74 -8.35 5.38 9.91
CA SER A 74 -7.06 6.06 9.80
C SER A 74 -6.07 5.60 10.87
N ASN A 75 -6.53 5.51 12.12
CA ASN A 75 -5.69 5.05 13.24
C ASN A 75 -5.12 3.64 12.98
N ASP A 76 -5.96 2.72 12.52
CA ASP A 76 -5.56 1.35 12.23
C ASP A 76 -4.58 1.29 11.05
N ALA A 77 -4.82 2.10 10.00
CA ALA A 77 -3.93 2.19 8.85
C ALA A 77 -2.54 2.75 9.23
N TYR A 78 -2.46 3.75 10.12
CA TYR A 78 -1.19 4.26 10.63
C TYR A 78 -0.46 3.22 11.48
N THR A 79 -1.19 2.44 12.28
CA THR A 79 -0.60 1.34 13.06
C THR A 79 -0.03 0.27 12.14
N PHE A 80 -0.74 -0.08 11.06
CA PHE A 80 -0.24 -0.98 10.03
C PHE A 80 1.01 -0.44 9.34
N MET A 81 1.04 0.85 8.97
CA MET A 81 2.24 1.49 8.42
C MET A 81 3.42 1.45 9.40
N LEU A 82 3.17 1.63 10.70
CA LEU A 82 4.21 1.57 11.72
C LEU A 82 4.84 0.17 11.78
N VAL A 83 4.02 -0.89 11.78
CA VAL A 83 4.52 -2.27 11.74
C VAL A 83 5.29 -2.54 10.45
N LEU A 84 4.76 -2.12 9.30
CA LEU A 84 5.42 -2.27 8.01
C LEU A 84 6.77 -1.53 7.97
N SER A 85 6.85 -0.35 8.56
CA SER A 85 8.08 0.43 8.68
C SER A 85 9.13 -0.29 9.54
N ILE A 86 8.74 -0.89 10.67
CA ILE A 86 9.65 -1.69 11.51
C ILE A 86 10.16 -2.91 10.73
N VAL A 87 9.28 -3.62 10.03
CA VAL A 87 9.66 -4.76 9.19
C VAL A 87 10.63 -4.31 8.09
N ALA A 88 10.33 -3.22 7.40
CA ALA A 88 11.20 -2.66 6.37
C ALA A 88 12.58 -2.29 6.95
N LEU A 89 12.64 -1.71 8.16
CA LEU A 89 13.89 -1.37 8.84
C LEU A 89 14.73 -2.61 9.18
N ILE A 90 14.10 -3.75 9.48
CA ILE A 90 14.81 -5.01 9.75
C ILE A 90 15.43 -5.59 8.47
N PHE A 91 14.79 -5.39 7.32
CA PHE A 91 15.23 -5.91 6.02
C PHE A 91 16.11 -4.93 5.21
N ALA A 92 16.11 -3.64 5.58
CA ALA A 92 16.90 -2.59 4.95
C ALA A 92 18.40 -2.71 5.29
#